data_AF-A0A1A5YHK4-F1
#
_entry.id   AF-A0A1A5YHK4-F1
#
_cell.length_a   1.000
_cell.length_b   1.000
_cell.length_c   1.000
_cell.angle_alpha   90.00
_cell.angle_beta   90.00
_cell.angle_gamma   90.00
#
_symmetry.space_group_name_H-M   'P 1'
#
loop_
_entity.id
_entity.type
_entity.pdbx_description
1 polymer ?
#
loop_
_entity_poly.entity_id
_entity_poly.type
_entity_poly.pdbx_seq_one_letter_code
_entity_poly.pdbx_strand_id
1 'polypeptide(L)'
;MNVQTTALDALFLVGITTETNDSSGRDYANLTNALIKRLGDIPGRKNNTLYLFSTFSEDYMPGRAFTLFAGVESEEQELLPDGMSCKHVHAHQYAVISHNGPLRTTGQTVDFFQKQWLPNSDYVEASPFFFQKGELLGSDGPANEIEIWFPVVLKKETQAAAPSTVPSLKYDGGFIHVLWDYHEAASEWYARHFLWKSGETFSSPSEKLTRHAFGTWIKSVLSENGPHPDLVERGVDSHIRWCWNTKDIVAAHHYFKEHGVRVSDIYWGPGERYYFELWATYEGTRLTVCGYPELEQDYGARLCPGWVRIGVRDVEAAMEWYQKYVGMSVVKDQPEQGWALMSLGVEHHPGTSLWWLETLPPNAYTGAISGTAAPYCVLHDKWVFQNYHQFLLDNDVPVSDISGNLNGFARFHFFDPDGNRFNIQKY
;
A
#
# COMPACT_ATOMS: atom_id res chain seq x y z
N MET A 1 -20.79 -2.43 29.90
CA MET A 1 -20.80 -3.76 29.25
C MET A 1 -19.56 -4.51 29.74
N ASN A 2 -19.64 -5.82 29.98
CA ASN A 2 -18.46 -6.60 30.38
C ASN A 2 -17.72 -7.06 29.12
N VAL A 3 -16.39 -6.99 29.13
CA VAL A 3 -15.54 -7.44 28.02
C VAL A 3 -14.68 -8.58 28.54
N GLN A 4 -14.72 -9.71 27.86
CA GLN A 4 -13.87 -10.86 28.16
C GLN A 4 -12.89 -11.05 27.02
N THR A 5 -11.64 -11.38 27.33
CA THR A 5 -10.67 -11.76 26.30
C THR A 5 -10.56 -13.28 26.24
N THR A 6 -10.61 -13.84 25.04
CA THR A 6 -10.52 -15.29 24.83
C THR A 6 -9.81 -15.60 23.52
N ALA A 7 -9.16 -16.75 23.45
CA ALA A 7 -8.63 -17.26 22.19
C ALA A 7 -9.75 -17.94 21.40
N LEU A 8 -9.75 -17.74 20.09
CA LEU A 8 -10.56 -18.49 19.15
C LEU A 8 -9.63 -19.27 18.23
N ASP A 9 -9.89 -20.56 18.06
CA ASP A 9 -9.18 -21.38 17.09
C ASP A 9 -9.59 -21.00 15.66
N ALA A 10 -8.79 -21.45 14.67
CA ALA A 10 -9.10 -21.16 13.28
C ALA A 10 -10.44 -21.81 12.86
N LEU A 11 -11.25 -21.05 12.13
CA LEU A 11 -12.55 -21.50 11.63
C LEU A 11 -12.59 -21.42 10.10
N PHE A 12 -13.23 -22.42 9.49
CA PHE A 12 -13.67 -22.35 8.10
C PHE A 12 -15.18 -22.17 8.08
N LEU A 13 -15.65 -21.06 7.52
CA LEU A 13 -17.06 -20.72 7.47
C LEU A 13 -17.57 -20.84 6.04
N VAL A 14 -18.75 -21.44 5.86
CA VAL A 14 -19.46 -21.48 4.57
C VAL A 14 -20.79 -20.77 4.73
N GLY A 15 -21.15 -19.96 3.75
CA GLY A 15 -22.28 -19.07 3.89
C GLY A 15 -22.68 -18.33 2.62
N ILE A 16 -23.45 -17.27 2.81
CA ILE A 16 -23.94 -16.41 1.74
C ILE A 16 -23.55 -14.96 2.01
N THR A 17 -23.36 -14.21 0.92
CA THR A 17 -22.95 -12.81 0.96
C THR A 17 -23.97 -11.91 0.28
N THR A 18 -24.08 -10.68 0.76
CA THR A 18 -24.78 -9.60 0.05
C THR A 18 -24.04 -8.29 0.24
N GLU A 19 -24.07 -7.44 -0.77
CA GLU A 19 -23.75 -6.02 -0.58
C GLU A 19 -24.98 -5.28 -0.07
N THR A 20 -24.76 -4.29 0.80
CA THR A 20 -25.83 -3.47 1.36
C THR A 20 -25.31 -2.09 1.77
N ASN A 21 -26.16 -1.08 1.73
CA ASN A 21 -25.95 0.23 2.36
C ASN A 21 -26.93 0.47 3.53
N ASP A 22 -27.65 -0.59 3.96
CA ASP A 22 -28.68 -0.52 4.99
C ASP A 22 -28.09 -0.41 6.39
N SER A 23 -28.27 0.75 7.01
CA SER A 23 -27.94 0.98 8.41
C SER A 23 -29.07 0.60 9.39
N SER A 24 -30.25 0.20 8.89
CA SER A 24 -31.41 -0.14 9.74
C SER A 24 -31.36 -1.54 10.36
N GLY A 25 -30.45 -2.39 9.88
CA GLY A 25 -30.28 -3.77 10.36
C GLY A 25 -31.21 -4.79 9.72
N ARG A 26 -32.04 -4.40 8.74
CA ARG A 26 -32.97 -5.33 8.05
C ARG A 26 -32.22 -6.33 7.18
N ASP A 27 -31.16 -5.88 6.52
CA ASP A 27 -30.41 -6.75 5.63
C ASP A 27 -29.64 -7.85 6.37
N TYR A 28 -29.22 -7.61 7.62
CA TYR A 28 -28.68 -8.66 8.47
C TYR A 28 -29.73 -9.76 8.73
N ALA A 29 -30.97 -9.38 9.09
CA ALA A 29 -32.03 -10.35 9.34
C ALA A 29 -32.44 -11.11 8.06
N ASN A 30 -32.50 -10.41 6.92
CA ASN A 30 -32.81 -11.02 5.63
C ASN A 30 -31.75 -12.04 5.22
N LEU A 31 -30.46 -11.66 5.30
CA LEU A 31 -29.34 -12.53 4.96
C LEU A 31 -29.34 -13.77 5.86
N THR A 32 -29.56 -13.59 7.16
CA THR A 32 -29.50 -14.73 8.09
C THR A 32 -30.69 -15.67 7.90
N ASN A 33 -31.89 -15.15 7.64
CA ASN A 33 -33.06 -15.96 7.28
C ASN A 33 -32.87 -16.70 5.95
N ALA A 34 -32.18 -16.10 4.98
CA ALA A 34 -31.85 -16.76 3.71
C ALA A 34 -30.85 -17.91 3.94
N LEU A 35 -29.84 -17.71 4.78
CA LEU A 35 -28.89 -18.78 5.14
C LEU A 35 -29.57 -19.92 5.89
N ILE A 36 -30.44 -19.61 6.87
CA ILE A 36 -31.16 -20.63 7.66
C ILE A 36 -31.91 -21.61 6.77
N LYS A 37 -32.55 -21.12 5.70
CA LYS A 37 -33.27 -21.96 4.72
C LYS A 37 -32.36 -22.89 3.91
N ARG A 38 -31.07 -22.56 3.80
CA ARG A 38 -30.06 -23.28 3.01
C ARG A 38 -29.03 -24.01 3.86
N LEU A 39 -29.18 -24.03 5.18
CA LEU A 39 -28.26 -24.69 6.09
C LEU A 39 -28.08 -26.19 5.79
N GLY A 40 -29.11 -26.84 5.24
CA GLY A 40 -29.05 -28.25 4.81
C GLY A 40 -28.19 -28.49 3.56
N ASP A 41 -27.87 -27.44 2.80
CA ASP A 41 -27.06 -27.52 1.58
C ASP A 41 -25.54 -27.51 1.89
N ILE A 42 -25.15 -27.14 3.12
CA ILE A 42 -23.75 -26.93 3.51
C ILE A 42 -23.15 -28.28 3.96
N PRO A 43 -22.24 -28.90 3.18
CA PRO A 43 -21.57 -30.13 3.59
C PRO A 43 -20.65 -29.85 4.76
N GLY A 44 -20.25 -30.87 5.53
CA GLY A 44 -19.25 -30.74 6.60
C GLY A 44 -19.63 -29.80 7.77
N ARG A 45 -20.87 -29.31 7.80
CA ARG A 45 -21.34 -28.34 8.79
C ARG A 45 -21.24 -28.91 10.20
N LYS A 46 -20.55 -28.21 11.10
CA LYS A 46 -20.28 -28.66 12.47
C LYS A 46 -21.37 -28.27 13.47
N ASN A 47 -21.97 -27.10 13.30
CA ASN A 47 -23.01 -26.57 14.20
C ASN A 47 -23.96 -25.63 13.46
N ASN A 48 -24.98 -25.14 14.18
CA ASN A 48 -25.95 -24.16 13.68
C ASN A 48 -25.63 -22.73 14.15
N THR A 49 -24.47 -22.51 14.80
CA THR A 49 -24.09 -21.19 15.27
C THR A 49 -23.79 -20.31 14.08
N LEU A 50 -24.50 -19.18 14.01
CA LEU A 50 -24.38 -18.24 12.91
C LEU A 50 -23.26 -17.25 13.20
N TYR A 51 -22.51 -16.93 12.15
CA TYR A 51 -21.44 -15.93 12.16
C TYR A 51 -21.78 -14.86 11.13
N LEU A 52 -21.91 -13.62 11.57
CA LEU A 52 -22.17 -12.46 10.73
C LEU A 52 -20.94 -11.57 10.70
N PHE A 53 -20.42 -11.31 9.51
CA PHE A 53 -19.31 -10.38 9.29
C PHE A 53 -19.80 -9.16 8.53
N SER A 54 -19.38 -7.99 9.01
CA SER A 54 -19.49 -6.74 8.27
C SER A 54 -18.10 -6.39 7.75
N THR A 55 -17.95 -6.40 6.42
CA THR A 55 -16.70 -6.08 5.74
C THR A 55 -16.87 -4.75 5.01
N PHE A 56 -16.10 -3.76 5.41
CA PHE A 56 -16.12 -2.41 4.84
C PHE A 56 -14.97 -2.26 3.85
N SER A 57 -15.21 -1.54 2.74
CA SER A 57 -14.12 -1.15 1.84
C SER A 57 -13.21 -0.13 2.53
N GLU A 58 -11.96 -0.02 2.08
CA GLU A 58 -10.96 0.87 2.69
C GLU A 58 -11.35 2.36 2.64
N ASP A 59 -12.19 2.75 1.68
CA ASP A 59 -12.73 4.09 1.47
C ASP A 59 -14.14 4.27 2.06
N TYR A 60 -14.60 3.34 2.90
CA TYR A 60 -15.96 3.36 3.42
C TYR A 60 -16.26 4.67 4.15
N MET A 61 -17.23 5.41 3.60
CA MET A 61 -17.88 6.53 4.27
C MET A 61 -19.27 6.11 4.76
N PRO A 62 -19.75 6.65 5.89
CA PRO A 62 -21.12 6.41 6.35
C PRO A 62 -22.13 6.63 5.21
N GLY A 63 -22.93 5.61 4.89
CA GLY A 63 -23.91 5.62 3.81
C GLY A 63 -23.45 4.99 2.49
N ARG A 64 -22.19 4.55 2.37
CA ARG A 64 -21.71 3.71 1.26
C ARG A 64 -22.10 2.25 1.45
N ALA A 65 -22.01 1.46 0.38
CA ALA A 65 -22.25 0.03 0.44
C ALA A 65 -21.08 -0.69 1.15
N PHE A 66 -21.39 -1.78 1.83
CA PHE A 66 -20.46 -2.69 2.49
C PHE A 66 -20.93 -4.14 2.29
N THR A 67 -20.04 -5.10 2.46
CA THR A 67 -20.36 -6.52 2.27
C THR A 67 -20.73 -7.17 3.58
N LEU A 68 -21.88 -7.83 3.61
CA LEU A 68 -22.27 -8.75 4.67
C LEU A 68 -21.98 -10.19 4.25
N PHE A 69 -21.45 -10.97 5.19
CA PHE A 69 -21.34 -12.42 5.08
C PHE A 69 -22.07 -13.03 6.28
N ALA A 70 -23.00 -13.95 6.02
CA ALA A 70 -23.57 -14.82 7.04
C ALA A 70 -23.10 -16.25 6.73
N GLY A 71 -22.54 -16.95 7.71
CA GLY A 71 -22.10 -18.33 7.53
C GLY A 71 -22.18 -19.16 8.81
N VAL A 72 -21.91 -20.44 8.64
CA VAL A 72 -21.76 -21.42 9.72
C VAL A 72 -20.42 -22.14 9.60
N GLU A 73 -19.93 -22.65 10.72
CA GLU A 73 -18.69 -23.42 10.72
C GLU A 73 -18.86 -24.75 9.99
N SER A 74 -17.90 -25.05 9.12
CA SER A 74 -17.83 -26.27 8.35
C SER A 74 -16.40 -26.80 8.26
N GLU A 75 -16.25 -28.03 7.80
CA GLU A 75 -15.00 -28.55 7.28
C GLU A 75 -14.63 -27.84 5.97
N GLU A 76 -13.33 -27.70 5.72
CA GLU A 76 -12.80 -27.08 4.50
C GLU A 76 -13.11 -27.96 3.27
N GLN A 77 -13.52 -27.32 2.17
CA GLN A 77 -14.03 -27.99 0.98
C GLN A 77 -13.49 -27.35 -0.30
N GLU A 78 -13.16 -28.18 -1.29
CA GLU A 78 -12.71 -27.71 -2.61
C GLU A 78 -13.85 -27.11 -3.45
N LEU A 79 -15.07 -27.60 -3.27
CA LEU A 79 -16.26 -27.17 -4.02
C LEU A 79 -17.35 -26.70 -3.04
N LEU A 80 -17.73 -25.43 -3.18
CA LEU A 80 -18.80 -24.82 -2.39
C LEU A 80 -20.16 -25.00 -3.06
N PRO A 81 -21.27 -25.05 -2.31
CA PRO A 81 -22.61 -25.07 -2.88
C PRO A 81 -22.90 -23.84 -3.75
N ASP A 82 -23.77 -24.00 -4.76
CA ASP A 82 -24.11 -22.93 -5.68
C ASP A 82 -24.62 -21.67 -4.95
N GLY A 83 -24.02 -20.52 -5.28
CA GLY A 83 -24.36 -19.23 -4.69
C GLY A 83 -23.89 -19.06 -3.23
N MET A 84 -22.95 -19.89 -2.75
CA MET A 84 -22.30 -19.72 -1.45
C MET A 84 -20.83 -19.32 -1.61
N SER A 85 -20.31 -18.69 -0.56
CA SER A 85 -18.90 -18.31 -0.42
C SER A 85 -18.35 -18.83 0.91
N CYS A 86 -17.03 -18.78 1.09
CA CYS A 86 -16.37 -19.18 2.32
C CYS A 86 -15.56 -18.04 2.95
N LYS A 87 -15.25 -18.19 4.24
CA LYS A 87 -14.39 -17.27 4.99
C LYS A 87 -13.49 -18.05 5.94
N HIS A 88 -12.19 -17.79 5.88
CA HIS A 88 -11.23 -18.29 6.86
C HIS A 88 -11.10 -17.28 8.00
N VAL A 89 -11.32 -17.73 9.23
CA VAL A 89 -11.03 -16.97 10.44
C VAL A 89 -9.77 -17.57 11.03
N HIS A 90 -8.72 -16.78 11.16
CA HIS A 90 -7.46 -17.27 11.74
C HIS A 90 -7.57 -17.40 13.25
N ALA A 91 -6.81 -18.34 13.81
CA ALA A 91 -6.69 -18.45 15.26
C ALA A 91 -6.10 -17.15 15.83
N HIS A 92 -6.82 -16.53 16.76
CA HIS A 92 -6.40 -15.25 17.32
C HIS A 92 -7.00 -14.99 18.70
N GLN A 93 -6.49 -13.98 19.40
CA GLN A 93 -7.12 -13.48 20.61
C GLN A 93 -8.22 -12.47 20.26
N TYR A 94 -9.35 -12.57 20.95
CA TYR A 94 -10.52 -11.73 20.73
C TYR A 94 -10.99 -11.11 22.03
N ALA A 95 -11.41 -9.84 21.96
CA ALA A 95 -12.26 -9.21 22.94
C ALA A 95 -13.72 -9.51 22.57
N VAL A 96 -14.44 -10.11 23.50
CA VAL A 96 -15.82 -10.58 23.34
C VAL A 96 -16.72 -9.75 24.24
N ILE A 97 -17.77 -9.19 23.64
CA ILE A 97 -18.79 -8.43 24.36
C ILE A 97 -20.15 -9.06 24.12
N SER A 98 -20.80 -9.48 25.20
CA SER A 98 -22.19 -9.93 25.15
C SER A 98 -23.12 -8.72 25.00
N HIS A 99 -23.83 -8.67 23.89
CA HIS A 99 -24.89 -7.72 23.61
C HIS A 99 -26.25 -8.38 23.87
N ASN A 100 -27.04 -7.76 24.75
CA ASN A 100 -28.43 -8.15 24.98
C ASN A 100 -29.35 -7.22 24.22
N GLY A 101 -30.07 -7.76 23.24
CA GLY A 101 -31.06 -7.02 22.48
C GLY A 101 -31.01 -7.31 20.97
N PRO A 102 -31.81 -6.56 20.17
CA PRO A 102 -31.91 -6.78 18.74
C PRO A 102 -30.59 -6.56 18.00
N LEU A 103 -30.39 -7.27 16.88
CA LEU A 103 -29.16 -7.16 16.09
C LEU A 103 -28.88 -5.73 15.61
N ARG A 104 -29.92 -4.94 15.31
CA ARG A 104 -29.81 -3.52 14.92
C ARG A 104 -29.22 -2.61 16.00
N THR A 105 -29.21 -3.02 17.27
CA THR A 105 -28.65 -2.22 18.38
C THR A 105 -27.19 -2.54 18.68
N THR A 106 -26.60 -3.53 17.99
CA THR A 106 -25.19 -3.92 18.19
C THR A 106 -24.21 -2.78 17.90
N GLY A 107 -24.58 -1.80 17.07
CA GLY A 107 -23.77 -0.60 16.82
C GLY A 107 -23.36 0.16 18.09
N GLN A 108 -24.22 0.19 19.12
CA GLN A 108 -23.89 0.82 20.41
C GLN A 108 -22.77 0.07 21.16
N THR A 109 -22.67 -1.24 20.93
CA THR A 109 -21.63 -2.08 21.55
C THR A 109 -20.31 -1.94 20.81
N VAL A 110 -20.36 -1.82 19.48
CA VAL A 110 -19.20 -1.46 18.66
C VAL A 110 -18.67 -0.08 19.08
N ASP A 111 -19.56 0.91 19.24
CA ASP A 111 -19.20 2.24 19.73
C ASP A 111 -18.56 2.18 21.14
N PHE A 112 -19.13 1.40 22.06
CA PHE A 112 -18.54 1.19 23.39
C PHE A 112 -17.15 0.57 23.29
N PHE A 113 -16.96 -0.47 22.48
CA PHE A 113 -15.66 -1.10 22.27
C PHE A 113 -14.63 -0.08 21.75
N GLN A 114 -14.94 0.61 20.65
CA GLN A 114 -14.00 1.49 19.98
C GLN A 114 -13.68 2.76 20.77
N LYS A 115 -14.69 3.39 21.39
CA LYS A 115 -14.55 4.72 22.02
C LYS A 115 -14.26 4.67 23.52
N GLN A 116 -14.53 3.55 24.18
CA GLN A 116 -14.39 3.44 25.63
C GLN A 116 -13.46 2.31 26.04
N TRP A 117 -13.70 1.07 25.61
CA TRP A 117 -12.91 -0.05 26.10
C TRP A 117 -11.51 -0.09 25.48
N LEU A 118 -11.42 -0.13 24.15
CA LEU A 118 -10.16 -0.31 23.43
C LEU A 118 -9.11 0.74 23.79
N PRO A 119 -9.42 2.06 23.82
CA PRO A 119 -8.43 3.10 24.18
C PRO A 119 -7.88 2.95 25.60
N ASN A 120 -8.72 2.48 26.53
CA ASN A 120 -8.40 2.34 27.95
C ASN A 120 -7.93 0.92 28.35
N SER A 121 -7.85 -0.01 27.40
CA SER A 121 -7.40 -1.39 27.62
C SER A 121 -5.90 -1.54 27.37
N ASP A 122 -5.33 -2.66 27.81
CA ASP A 122 -3.97 -3.09 27.43
C ASP A 122 -3.89 -3.68 26.02
N TYR A 123 -4.98 -3.58 25.25
CA TYR A 123 -5.11 -4.18 23.93
C TYR A 123 -5.20 -3.13 22.83
N VAL A 124 -4.91 -3.59 21.63
CA VAL A 124 -5.10 -2.87 20.37
C VAL A 124 -5.78 -3.81 19.39
N GLU A 125 -6.59 -3.26 18.49
CA GLU A 125 -7.29 -4.05 17.48
C GLU A 125 -6.26 -4.73 16.58
N ALA A 126 -6.42 -6.02 16.30
CA ALA A 126 -5.47 -6.78 15.49
C ALA A 126 -5.86 -6.85 14.01
N SER A 127 -7.14 -6.75 13.68
CA SER A 127 -7.63 -6.77 12.29
C SER A 127 -8.87 -5.87 12.13
N PRO A 128 -9.10 -5.28 10.95
CA PRO A 128 -10.15 -4.28 10.74
C PRO A 128 -11.53 -4.91 10.48
N PHE A 129 -11.87 -5.95 11.23
CA PHE A 129 -13.19 -6.58 11.17
C PHE A 129 -13.62 -7.00 12.56
N PHE A 130 -14.92 -7.13 12.73
CA PHE A 130 -15.53 -7.82 13.86
C PHE A 130 -16.63 -8.73 13.32
N PHE A 131 -17.07 -9.67 14.13
CA PHE A 131 -18.21 -10.50 13.76
C PHE A 131 -19.17 -10.69 14.93
N GLN A 132 -20.44 -10.86 14.60
CA GLN A 132 -21.45 -11.28 15.56
C GLN A 132 -21.59 -12.80 15.51
N LYS A 133 -21.73 -13.42 16.68
CA LYS A 133 -21.90 -14.86 16.86
C LYS A 133 -23.11 -15.13 17.74
N GLY A 134 -23.96 -16.08 17.33
CA GLY A 134 -25.13 -16.48 18.11
C GLY A 134 -26.01 -17.50 17.39
N GLU A 135 -26.88 -18.18 18.13
CA GLU A 135 -27.78 -19.21 17.58
C GLU A 135 -29.06 -18.63 16.95
N LEU A 136 -29.50 -17.45 17.39
CA LEU A 136 -30.75 -16.80 16.97
C LEU A 136 -30.51 -15.41 16.38
N LEU A 137 -29.43 -15.26 15.59
CA LEU A 137 -29.15 -14.03 14.84
C LEU A 137 -30.25 -13.83 13.77
N GLY A 138 -31.37 -13.22 14.13
CA GLY A 138 -32.50 -13.02 13.20
C GLY A 138 -33.88 -12.89 13.85
N SER A 139 -34.05 -13.29 15.11
CA SER A 139 -35.26 -12.95 15.87
C SER A 139 -35.19 -11.50 16.33
N ASP A 140 -36.23 -10.70 16.13
CA ASP A 140 -36.33 -9.35 16.73
C ASP A 140 -36.65 -9.37 18.24
N GLY A 141 -36.31 -10.49 18.89
CA GLY A 141 -36.61 -10.75 20.30
C GLY A 141 -35.77 -9.87 21.24
N PRO A 142 -36.36 -9.31 22.31
CA PRO A 142 -35.64 -8.51 23.29
C PRO A 142 -34.64 -9.32 24.14
N ALA A 143 -34.58 -10.65 23.97
CA ALA A 143 -33.75 -11.58 24.75
C ALA A 143 -32.65 -12.26 23.90
N ASN A 144 -32.30 -11.73 22.73
CA ASN A 144 -31.18 -12.29 21.97
C ASN A 144 -29.87 -12.00 22.71
N GLU A 145 -29.13 -13.07 23.01
CA GLU A 145 -27.75 -13.00 23.44
C GLU A 145 -26.86 -13.08 22.19
N ILE A 146 -26.21 -11.96 21.86
CA ILE A 146 -25.33 -11.82 20.71
C ILE A 146 -23.93 -11.57 21.23
N GLU A 147 -22.99 -12.45 20.89
CA GLU A 147 -21.57 -12.17 21.16
C GLU A 147 -21.01 -11.35 20.00
N ILE A 148 -20.31 -10.26 20.32
CA ILE A 148 -19.57 -9.47 19.33
C ILE A 148 -18.08 -9.66 19.60
N TRP A 149 -17.38 -10.15 18.59
CA TRP A 149 -15.99 -10.58 18.67
C TRP A 149 -15.09 -9.61 17.90
N PHE A 150 -14.16 -8.98 18.62
CA PHE A 150 -13.17 -8.06 18.07
C PHE A 150 -11.78 -8.67 18.18
N PRO A 151 -11.03 -8.86 17.09
CA PRO A 151 -9.67 -9.38 17.13
C PRO A 151 -8.77 -8.36 17.83
N VAL A 152 -8.03 -8.79 18.85
CA VAL A 152 -7.17 -7.92 19.66
C VAL A 152 -5.82 -8.57 19.97
N VAL A 153 -4.80 -7.75 20.11
CA VAL A 153 -3.46 -8.15 20.59
C VAL A 153 -3.04 -7.23 21.73
N LEU A 154 -2.23 -7.73 22.65
CA LEU A 154 -1.71 -6.93 23.76
C LEU A 154 -0.76 -5.83 23.25
N LYS A 155 -0.91 -4.60 23.75
CA LYS A 155 0.00 -3.48 23.48
C LYS A 155 1.46 -3.83 23.78
N LYS A 156 1.70 -4.60 24.85
CA LYS A 156 3.06 -5.05 25.17
C LYS A 156 3.61 -6.04 24.15
N GLU A 157 2.77 -6.82 23.47
CA GLU A 157 3.21 -7.77 22.44
C GLU A 157 3.49 -7.06 21.11
N THR A 158 2.81 -5.95 20.84
CA THR A 158 3.14 -5.06 19.72
C THR A 158 4.41 -4.23 19.99
N GLN A 159 4.65 -3.85 21.25
CA GLN A 159 5.86 -3.14 21.69
C GLN A 159 7.09 -4.07 21.93
N ALA A 160 6.88 -5.34 22.27
CA ALA A 160 7.96 -6.29 22.56
C ALA A 160 8.78 -6.70 21.32
N ALA A 161 8.37 -6.26 20.13
CA ALA A 161 9.17 -6.34 18.92
C ALA A 161 9.38 -4.94 18.33
N ALA A 162 10.01 -4.03 19.10
CA ALA A 162 10.77 -2.96 18.46
C ALA A 162 11.73 -3.64 17.47
N PRO A 163 11.63 -3.40 16.15
CA PRO A 163 12.47 -4.09 15.20
C PRO A 163 13.89 -3.64 15.49
N SER A 164 14.75 -4.54 15.93
CA SER A 164 16.20 -4.28 15.93
C SER A 164 16.77 -4.24 14.51
N THR A 165 15.93 -4.52 13.51
CA THR A 165 16.27 -4.67 12.10
C THR A 165 15.16 -4.10 11.23
N VAL A 166 15.54 -3.47 10.12
CA VAL A 166 14.62 -3.06 9.05
C VAL A 166 13.75 -4.24 8.58
N PRO A 167 12.44 -4.05 8.33
CA PRO A 167 11.59 -5.11 7.79
C PRO A 167 11.93 -5.41 6.33
N SER A 168 11.38 -6.51 5.79
CA SER A 168 11.51 -6.84 4.37
C SER A 168 10.67 -5.89 3.50
N LEU A 169 11.17 -4.68 3.25
CA LEU A 169 10.57 -3.74 2.30
C LEU A 169 10.55 -4.33 0.89
N LYS A 170 9.44 -4.09 0.17
CA LYS A 170 9.27 -4.45 -1.23
C LYS A 170 9.04 -3.20 -2.05
N TYR A 171 9.81 -3.02 -3.12
CA TYR A 171 9.60 -1.96 -4.09
C TYR A 171 8.34 -2.23 -4.91
N ASP A 172 7.43 -1.27 -4.95
CA ASP A 172 6.10 -1.37 -5.55
C ASP A 172 5.94 -0.43 -6.77
N GLY A 173 7.05 0.03 -7.33
CA GLY A 173 7.05 1.01 -8.42
C GLY A 173 7.03 2.44 -7.92
N GLY A 174 6.43 3.34 -8.70
CA GLY A 174 6.53 4.77 -8.43
C GLY A 174 5.37 5.58 -8.99
N PHE A 175 5.27 6.79 -8.46
CA PHE A 175 4.34 7.80 -8.93
C PHE A 175 5.12 8.92 -9.62
N ILE A 176 4.59 9.38 -10.74
CA ILE A 176 5.00 10.62 -11.39
C ILE A 176 3.96 11.68 -11.08
N HIS A 177 4.37 12.64 -10.25
CA HIS A 177 3.55 13.73 -9.78
C HIS A 177 3.48 14.85 -10.82
N VAL A 178 2.25 15.15 -11.24
CA VAL A 178 1.95 16.17 -12.25
C VAL A 178 0.99 17.21 -11.68
N LEU A 179 1.01 18.43 -12.23
CA LEU A 179 0.12 19.51 -11.83
C LEU A 179 -1.34 19.13 -12.10
N TRP A 180 -2.22 19.50 -11.17
CA TRP A 180 -3.64 19.13 -11.19
C TRP A 180 -4.35 19.47 -12.50
N ASP A 181 -4.18 20.71 -12.98
CA ASP A 181 -4.80 21.21 -14.20
C ASP A 181 -4.21 20.59 -15.48
N TYR A 182 -3.07 19.92 -15.37
CA TYR A 182 -2.37 19.30 -16.49
C TYR A 182 -2.39 17.77 -16.43
N HIS A 183 -3.16 17.17 -15.51
CA HIS A 183 -3.12 15.72 -15.27
C HIS A 183 -3.40 14.90 -16.53
N GLU A 184 -4.49 15.20 -17.22
CA GLU A 184 -4.91 14.51 -18.43
C GLU A 184 -3.92 14.75 -19.58
N ALA A 185 -3.48 16.00 -19.76
CA ALA A 185 -2.50 16.36 -20.78
C ALA A 185 -1.14 15.69 -20.55
N ALA A 186 -0.69 15.58 -19.29
CA ALA A 186 0.52 14.88 -18.92
C ALA A 186 0.39 13.36 -19.15
N SER A 187 -0.75 12.77 -18.79
CA SER A 187 -1.05 11.37 -19.06
C SER A 187 -0.99 11.06 -20.56
N GLU A 188 -1.63 11.88 -21.41
CA GLU A 188 -1.53 11.75 -22.87
C GLU A 188 -0.11 11.94 -23.40
N TRP A 189 0.66 12.86 -22.78
CA TRP A 189 2.05 13.10 -23.14
C TRP A 189 2.89 11.84 -22.93
N TYR A 190 2.78 11.17 -21.78
CA TYR A 190 3.51 9.92 -21.50
C TYR A 190 3.07 8.80 -22.45
N ALA A 191 1.77 8.64 -22.68
CA ALA A 191 1.24 7.63 -23.61
C ALA A 191 1.84 7.81 -25.02
N ARG A 192 1.89 9.05 -25.51
CA ARG A 192 2.43 9.37 -26.84
C ARG A 192 3.96 9.20 -26.93
N HIS A 193 4.68 9.80 -25.99
CA HIS A 193 6.13 9.89 -26.07
C HIS A 193 6.84 8.63 -25.61
N PHE A 194 6.24 7.84 -24.71
CA PHE A 194 6.84 6.59 -24.24
C PHE A 194 6.18 5.35 -24.85
N LEU A 195 5.09 5.53 -25.61
CA LEU A 195 4.25 4.45 -26.15
C LEU A 195 3.68 3.56 -25.04
N TRP A 196 3.32 4.17 -23.91
CA TRP A 196 2.69 3.48 -22.80
C TRP A 196 1.19 3.33 -23.02
N LYS A 197 0.65 2.20 -22.54
CA LYS A 197 -0.79 2.03 -22.41
C LYS A 197 -1.27 2.71 -21.14
N SER A 198 -2.30 3.53 -21.26
CA SER A 198 -2.97 4.20 -20.13
C SER A 198 -4.29 3.52 -19.78
N GLY A 199 -4.63 3.49 -18.51
CA GLY A 199 -5.96 3.17 -18.00
C GLY A 199 -6.82 4.42 -17.83
N GLU A 200 -7.97 4.24 -17.19
CA GLU A 200 -8.86 5.35 -16.80
C GLU A 200 -8.26 6.18 -15.66
N THR A 201 -8.67 7.45 -15.59
CA THR A 201 -8.32 8.34 -14.49
C THR A 201 -9.33 8.21 -13.37
N PHE A 202 -8.86 7.82 -12.19
CA PHE A 202 -9.62 7.89 -10.94
C PHE A 202 -9.46 9.30 -10.36
N SER A 203 -10.57 9.95 -10.00
CA SER A 203 -10.57 11.29 -9.43
C SER A 203 -11.37 11.33 -8.13
N SER A 204 -10.76 11.89 -7.10
CA SER A 204 -11.40 12.34 -5.86
C SER A 204 -11.31 13.87 -5.78
N PRO A 205 -11.87 14.54 -4.75
CA PRO A 205 -11.76 15.98 -4.59
C PRO A 205 -10.32 16.50 -4.46
N SER A 206 -9.39 15.69 -3.94
CA SER A 206 -8.02 16.12 -3.66
C SER A 206 -6.94 15.27 -4.34
N GLU A 207 -7.31 14.22 -5.08
CA GLU A 207 -6.35 13.34 -5.76
C GLU A 207 -6.88 12.87 -7.12
N LYS A 208 -6.00 12.89 -8.13
CA LYS A 208 -6.20 12.21 -9.42
C LYS A 208 -5.12 11.17 -9.63
N LEU A 209 -5.50 10.01 -10.17
CA LEU A 209 -4.62 8.89 -10.48
C LEU A 209 -4.96 8.32 -11.86
N THR A 210 -4.00 8.34 -12.78
CA THR A 210 -4.08 7.54 -14.02
C THR A 210 -3.05 6.43 -13.99
N ARG A 211 -3.50 5.18 -14.13
CA ARG A 211 -2.59 4.04 -14.28
C ARG A 211 -1.97 4.04 -15.68
N HIS A 212 -0.68 3.77 -15.75
CA HIS A 212 0.08 3.57 -16.99
C HIS A 212 0.72 2.18 -17.01
N ALA A 213 1.39 1.87 -18.11
CA ALA A 213 2.14 0.63 -18.27
C ALA A 213 3.17 0.44 -17.13
N PHE A 214 3.52 -0.84 -16.90
CA PHE A 214 4.59 -1.23 -15.97
C PHE A 214 4.38 -0.83 -14.50
N GLY A 215 3.12 -0.73 -14.05
CA GLY A 215 2.83 -0.34 -12.67
C GLY A 215 3.11 1.13 -12.36
N THR A 216 3.24 1.97 -13.40
CA THR A 216 3.47 3.41 -13.25
C THR A 216 2.16 4.14 -13.01
N TRP A 217 2.16 5.12 -12.10
CA TRP A 217 1.00 5.95 -11.85
C TRP A 217 1.32 7.42 -12.10
N ILE A 218 0.47 8.10 -12.87
CA ILE A 218 0.46 9.56 -12.94
C ILE A 218 -0.43 10.07 -11.83
N LYS A 219 0.08 10.97 -10.99
CA LYS A 219 -0.58 11.42 -9.78
C LYS A 219 -0.68 12.94 -9.73
N SER A 220 -1.83 13.47 -9.35
CA SER A 220 -1.97 14.88 -8.99
C SER A 220 -2.67 15.00 -7.66
N VAL A 221 -2.25 15.97 -6.86
CA VAL A 221 -2.81 16.23 -5.54
C VAL A 221 -3.18 17.70 -5.41
N LEU A 222 -4.28 17.98 -4.71
CA LEU A 222 -4.66 19.31 -4.26
C LEU A 222 -4.53 19.41 -2.74
N SER A 223 -4.27 20.63 -2.29
CA SER A 223 -4.10 20.97 -0.88
C SER A 223 -5.06 22.12 -0.54
N GLU A 224 -6.26 21.80 -0.08
CA GLU A 224 -7.22 22.83 0.35
C GLU A 224 -6.99 23.27 1.81
N ASN A 225 -6.58 22.34 2.68
CA ASN A 225 -6.37 22.58 4.12
C ASN A 225 -5.03 21.99 4.59
N GLY A 226 -3.97 22.80 4.59
CA GLY A 226 -2.62 22.36 4.94
C GLY A 226 -1.94 21.55 3.82
N PRO A 227 -0.64 21.20 3.96
CA PRO A 227 0.12 20.50 2.93
C PRO A 227 -0.30 19.03 2.82
N HIS A 228 -0.66 18.59 1.60
CA HIS A 228 -0.97 17.21 1.28
C HIS A 228 0.29 16.34 1.52
N PRO A 229 0.17 15.12 2.08
CA PRO A 229 1.34 14.27 2.40
C PRO A 229 2.24 13.95 1.19
N ASP A 230 1.64 13.91 0.00
CA ASP A 230 2.36 13.66 -1.26
C ASP A 230 2.56 14.93 -2.09
N LEU A 231 2.52 16.10 -1.45
CA LEU A 231 2.93 17.33 -2.12
C LEU A 231 4.40 17.22 -2.50
N VAL A 232 4.72 17.63 -3.72
CA VAL A 232 6.07 17.59 -4.28
C VAL A 232 6.59 19.00 -4.52
N GLU A 233 7.90 19.15 -4.42
CA GLU A 233 8.62 20.37 -4.72
C GLU A 233 8.91 20.45 -6.22
N ARG A 234 8.95 21.67 -6.74
CA ARG A 234 9.18 21.95 -8.16
C ARG A 234 10.27 23.00 -8.30
N GLY A 235 11.08 22.89 -9.35
CA GLY A 235 12.20 23.80 -9.61
C GLY A 235 13.54 23.35 -9.03
N VAL A 236 13.57 22.30 -8.20
CA VAL A 236 14.78 21.60 -7.77
C VAL A 236 14.60 20.11 -8.04
N ASP A 237 15.51 19.51 -8.80
CA ASP A 237 15.45 18.08 -9.10
C ASP A 237 15.99 17.25 -7.93
N SER A 238 15.25 16.21 -7.51
CA SER A 238 15.74 15.23 -6.53
C SER A 238 16.86 14.37 -7.10
N HIS A 239 17.74 13.84 -6.24
CA HIS A 239 18.80 12.93 -6.69
C HIS A 239 18.36 11.48 -6.87
N ILE A 240 17.14 11.15 -6.46
CA ILE A 240 16.44 9.97 -6.94
C ILE A 240 16.01 10.19 -8.40
N ARG A 241 16.47 9.30 -9.27
CA ARG A 241 16.27 9.31 -10.72
C ARG A 241 15.64 7.99 -11.14
N TRP A 242 14.40 8.05 -11.59
CA TRP A 242 13.73 6.87 -12.13
C TRP A 242 14.20 6.65 -13.58
N CYS A 243 14.88 5.53 -13.83
CA CYS A 243 15.46 5.25 -15.13
C CYS A 243 14.57 4.36 -15.99
N TRP A 244 14.59 4.66 -17.28
CA TRP A 244 13.86 3.95 -18.31
C TRP A 244 14.81 3.48 -19.41
N ASN A 245 14.71 2.22 -19.79
CA ASN A 245 15.58 1.59 -20.76
C ASN A 245 15.10 1.82 -22.19
N THR A 246 16.06 1.90 -23.12
CA THR A 246 15.85 1.85 -24.57
C THR A 246 16.96 1.03 -25.22
N LYS A 247 16.66 0.29 -26.29
CA LYS A 247 17.68 -0.46 -27.05
C LYS A 247 18.62 0.45 -27.82
N ASP A 248 18.11 1.58 -28.30
CA ASP A 248 18.85 2.57 -29.07
C ASP A 248 18.74 3.95 -28.41
N ILE A 249 19.77 4.29 -27.65
CA ILE A 249 19.82 5.55 -26.90
C ILE A 249 19.93 6.77 -27.83
N VAL A 250 20.63 6.64 -28.96
CA VAL A 250 20.84 7.74 -29.90
C VAL A 250 19.53 8.05 -30.62
N ALA A 251 18.82 7.03 -31.10
CA ALA A 251 17.51 7.21 -31.72
C ALA A 251 16.49 7.76 -30.72
N ALA A 252 16.47 7.28 -29.47
CA ALA A 252 15.59 7.81 -28.44
C ALA A 252 15.89 9.29 -28.13
N HIS A 253 17.16 9.65 -27.95
CA HIS A 253 17.60 11.02 -27.72
C HIS A 253 17.16 11.95 -28.85
N HIS A 254 17.41 11.54 -30.10
CA HIS A 254 17.00 12.29 -31.29
C HIS A 254 15.48 12.50 -31.33
N TYR A 255 14.70 11.44 -31.10
CA TYR A 255 13.25 11.52 -31.07
C TYR A 255 12.76 12.57 -30.08
N PHE A 256 13.22 12.54 -28.83
CA PHE A 256 12.78 13.50 -27.82
C PHE A 256 13.16 14.93 -28.19
N LYS A 257 14.38 15.13 -28.68
CA LYS A 257 14.87 16.43 -29.13
C LYS A 257 14.05 17.01 -30.29
N GLU A 258 13.75 16.20 -31.30
CA GLU A 258 12.91 16.61 -32.46
C GLU A 258 11.47 16.95 -32.06
N HIS A 259 10.96 16.30 -31.01
CA HIS A 259 9.62 16.56 -30.48
C HIS A 259 9.59 17.68 -29.44
N GLY A 260 10.66 18.48 -29.35
CA GLY A 260 10.73 19.65 -28.47
C GLY A 260 10.83 19.32 -26.99
N VAL A 261 11.14 18.08 -26.63
CA VAL A 261 11.38 17.67 -25.24
C VAL A 261 12.79 18.07 -24.85
N ARG A 262 12.94 18.74 -23.71
CA ARG A 262 14.25 19.10 -23.17
C ARG A 262 14.99 17.83 -22.77
N VAL A 263 16.20 17.67 -23.29
CA VAL A 263 17.11 16.56 -22.97
C VAL A 263 18.52 17.08 -22.66
N SER A 264 19.28 16.33 -21.86
CA SER A 264 20.71 16.57 -21.68
C SER A 264 21.50 16.02 -22.87
N ASP A 265 22.82 16.25 -22.88
CA ASP A 265 23.71 15.43 -23.72
C ASP A 265 23.71 13.97 -23.21
N ILE A 266 24.06 13.04 -24.12
CA ILE A 266 24.29 11.64 -23.75
C ILE A 266 25.62 11.58 -22.98
N TYR A 267 25.60 10.92 -21.82
CA TYR A 267 26.74 10.79 -20.93
C TYR A 267 26.97 9.33 -20.52
N TRP A 268 28.19 9.02 -20.07
CA TRP A 268 28.57 7.72 -19.53
C TRP A 268 28.29 7.65 -18.03
N GLY A 269 27.69 6.57 -17.55
CA GLY A 269 27.27 6.42 -16.16
C GLY A 269 27.52 5.03 -15.58
N PRO A 270 26.95 4.75 -14.38
CA PRO A 270 27.08 3.47 -13.69
C PRO A 270 26.71 2.26 -14.56
N GLY A 271 27.30 1.11 -14.27
CA GLY A 271 27.01 -0.13 -15.00
C GLY A 271 27.55 -0.18 -16.44
N GLU A 272 28.51 0.70 -16.76
CA GLU A 272 29.15 0.80 -18.07
C GLU A 272 28.12 1.07 -19.19
N ARG A 273 27.24 2.05 -18.96
CA ARG A 273 26.15 2.38 -19.88
C ARG A 273 26.07 3.86 -20.18
N TYR A 274 25.43 4.16 -21.31
CA TYR A 274 25.09 5.51 -21.70
C TYR A 274 23.72 5.92 -21.16
N TYR A 275 23.60 7.19 -20.81
CA TYR A 275 22.41 7.78 -20.24
C TYR A 275 22.13 9.17 -20.82
N PHE A 276 20.90 9.64 -20.73
CA PHE A 276 20.58 11.07 -20.82
C PHE A 276 19.40 11.39 -19.89
N GLU A 277 19.31 12.64 -19.46
CA GLU A 277 18.15 13.15 -18.73
C GLU A 277 17.12 13.72 -19.72
N LEU A 278 15.84 13.50 -19.45
CA LEU A 278 14.75 14.22 -20.10
C LEU A 278 13.89 14.91 -19.05
N TRP A 279 13.35 16.08 -19.40
CA TRP A 279 12.39 16.79 -18.57
C TRP A 279 11.02 16.69 -19.24
N ALA A 280 10.21 15.77 -18.72
CA ALA A 280 8.91 15.43 -19.23
C ALA A 280 7.87 16.51 -18.91
N THR A 281 6.85 16.57 -19.77
CA THR A 281 5.67 17.44 -19.66
C THR A 281 6.01 18.93 -19.51
N TYR A 282 4.99 19.76 -19.28
CA TYR A 282 5.18 21.20 -19.08
C TYR A 282 5.91 21.55 -17.77
N GLU A 283 5.76 20.70 -16.75
CA GLU A 283 6.32 20.98 -15.42
C GLU A 283 7.80 20.61 -15.27
N GLY A 284 8.35 19.91 -16.27
CA GLY A 284 9.74 19.51 -16.30
C GLY A 284 10.06 18.41 -15.30
N THR A 285 9.25 17.35 -15.22
CA THR A 285 9.59 16.18 -14.40
C THR A 285 10.83 15.50 -14.98
N ARG A 286 11.93 15.50 -14.22
CA ARG A 286 13.17 14.84 -14.65
C ARG A 286 13.04 13.32 -14.57
N LEU A 287 13.32 12.66 -15.68
CA LEU A 287 13.47 11.21 -15.79
C LEU A 287 14.79 10.90 -16.50
N THR A 288 15.35 9.72 -16.23
CA THR A 288 16.61 9.30 -16.85
C THR A 288 16.34 8.22 -17.87
N VAL A 289 16.99 8.29 -19.03
CA VAL A 289 16.95 7.25 -20.07
C VAL A 289 18.29 6.52 -20.09
N CYS A 290 18.25 5.20 -20.17
CA CYS A 290 19.41 4.32 -20.18
C CYS A 290 19.48 3.52 -21.48
N GLY A 291 20.65 3.48 -22.10
CA GLY A 291 20.95 2.61 -23.23
C GLY A 291 21.14 1.16 -22.78
N TYR A 292 20.28 0.28 -23.27
CA TYR A 292 20.32 -1.16 -23.01
C TYR A 292 20.13 -1.96 -24.32
N PRO A 293 21.17 -2.00 -25.19
CA PRO A 293 21.06 -2.69 -26.48
C PRO A 293 20.89 -4.21 -26.33
N GLU A 294 21.36 -4.79 -25.22
CA GLU A 294 21.16 -6.22 -24.92
C GLU A 294 19.80 -6.54 -24.29
N LEU A 295 18.89 -5.57 -24.19
CA LEU A 295 17.54 -5.83 -23.69
C LEU A 295 16.84 -6.84 -24.62
N GLU A 296 16.63 -8.06 -24.13
CA GLU A 296 16.02 -9.13 -24.94
C GLU A 296 14.53 -8.87 -25.15
N GLN A 297 13.83 -8.48 -24.08
CA GLN A 297 12.39 -8.32 -24.08
C GLN A 297 11.96 -7.10 -24.92
N ASP A 298 11.00 -7.33 -25.82
CA ASP A 298 10.28 -6.26 -26.51
C ASP A 298 8.94 -6.04 -25.81
N TYR A 299 8.76 -4.85 -25.24
CA TYR A 299 7.54 -4.46 -24.53
C TYR A 299 6.56 -3.69 -25.41
N GLY A 300 6.90 -3.41 -26.67
CA GLY A 300 6.13 -2.51 -27.53
C GLY A 300 6.10 -1.05 -27.03
N ALA A 301 7.02 -0.68 -26.14
CA ALA A 301 7.18 0.65 -25.58
C ALA A 301 8.49 1.28 -26.08
N ARG A 302 8.51 2.61 -26.25
CA ARG A 302 9.74 3.33 -26.59
C ARG A 302 10.72 3.34 -25.41
N LEU A 303 10.16 3.53 -24.22
CA LEU A 303 10.87 3.48 -22.95
C LEU A 303 10.23 2.42 -22.06
N CYS A 304 11.03 1.48 -21.58
CA CYS A 304 10.59 0.38 -20.73
C CYS A 304 11.26 0.43 -19.34
N PRO A 305 10.76 -0.30 -18.34
CA PRO A 305 11.29 -0.22 -16.98
C PRO A 305 12.79 -0.47 -16.92
N GLY A 306 13.48 0.34 -16.12
CA GLY A 306 14.86 0.12 -15.76
C GLY A 306 15.03 0.10 -14.25
N TRP A 307 16.21 0.53 -13.82
CA TRP A 307 16.58 0.69 -12.41
C TRP A 307 16.21 2.08 -11.89
N VAL A 308 16.36 2.26 -10.59
CA VAL A 308 16.39 3.58 -9.98
C VAL A 308 17.84 3.96 -9.71
N ARG A 309 18.17 5.24 -9.82
CA ARG A 309 19.48 5.79 -9.46
C ARG A 309 19.31 6.75 -8.31
N ILE A 310 20.27 6.75 -7.38
CA ILE A 310 20.29 7.63 -6.22
C ILE A 310 21.65 8.29 -6.19
N GLY A 311 21.66 9.62 -6.34
CA GLY A 311 22.86 10.40 -6.12
C GLY A 311 23.10 10.59 -4.62
N VAL A 312 24.32 10.26 -4.17
CA VAL A 312 24.79 10.36 -2.79
C VAL A 312 26.15 11.04 -2.73
N ARG A 313 26.52 11.66 -1.60
CA ARG A 313 27.86 12.28 -1.44
C ARG A 313 28.97 11.26 -1.29
N ASP A 314 28.67 10.14 -0.65
CA ASP A 314 29.61 9.07 -0.34
C ASP A 314 28.91 7.72 -0.56
N VAL A 315 29.39 6.98 -1.56
CA VAL A 315 28.78 5.69 -1.94
C VAL A 315 29.00 4.63 -0.87
N GLU A 316 30.14 4.63 -0.19
CA GLU A 316 30.44 3.62 0.82
C GLU A 316 29.54 3.82 2.04
N ALA A 317 29.47 5.05 2.56
CA ALA A 317 28.57 5.39 3.65
C ALA A 317 27.08 5.17 3.28
N ALA A 318 26.71 5.47 2.02
CA ALA A 318 25.35 5.26 1.55
C ALA A 318 24.99 3.77 1.47
N MET A 319 25.90 2.89 1.02
CA MET A 319 25.65 1.44 1.01
C MET A 319 25.30 0.94 2.41
N GLU A 320 26.12 1.28 3.41
CA GLU A 320 25.88 0.90 4.81
C GLU A 320 24.53 1.43 5.30
N TRP A 321 24.20 2.68 4.97
CA TRP A 321 22.94 3.32 5.35
C TRP A 321 21.74 2.61 4.73
N TYR A 322 21.76 2.34 3.42
CA TYR A 322 20.68 1.66 2.71
C TYR A 322 20.52 0.19 3.13
N GLN A 323 21.61 -0.50 3.47
CA GLN A 323 21.53 -1.83 4.08
C GLN A 323 20.83 -1.77 5.45
N LYS A 324 21.21 -0.80 6.30
CA LYS A 324 20.71 -0.69 7.67
C LYS A 324 19.25 -0.25 7.75
N TYR A 325 18.88 0.77 6.97
CA TYR A 325 17.58 1.45 7.12
C TYR A 325 16.57 1.09 6.05
N VAL A 326 17.00 0.59 4.88
CA VAL A 326 16.08 0.20 3.79
C VAL A 326 16.10 -1.32 3.54
N GLY A 327 17.10 -2.04 4.07
CA GLY A 327 17.22 -3.49 3.88
C GLY A 327 17.68 -3.88 2.48
N MET A 328 18.33 -2.96 1.77
CA MET A 328 18.94 -3.25 0.48
C MET A 328 20.13 -4.22 0.64
N SER A 329 20.42 -4.99 -0.40
CA SER A 329 21.62 -5.83 -0.48
C SER A 329 22.58 -5.30 -1.54
N VAL A 330 23.88 -5.37 -1.29
CA VAL A 330 24.92 -5.02 -2.27
C VAL A 330 24.99 -6.14 -3.31
N VAL A 331 24.85 -5.78 -4.59
CA VAL A 331 25.00 -6.70 -5.73
C VAL A 331 26.41 -6.60 -6.31
N LYS A 332 26.91 -5.36 -6.45
CA LYS A 332 28.23 -5.05 -6.97
C LYS A 332 28.65 -3.68 -6.46
N ASP A 333 29.87 -3.51 -6.00
CA ASP A 333 30.41 -2.21 -5.62
C ASP A 333 31.62 -1.84 -6.49
N GLN A 334 31.77 -0.53 -6.73
CA GLN A 334 32.94 0.09 -7.37
C GLN A 334 33.10 1.52 -6.77
N PRO A 335 33.33 1.65 -5.45
CA PRO A 335 33.38 2.96 -4.79
C PRO A 335 34.47 3.87 -5.38
N GLU A 336 35.60 3.30 -5.84
CA GLU A 336 36.66 4.05 -6.55
C GLU A 336 36.19 4.65 -7.88
N GLN A 337 35.19 4.04 -8.52
CA GLN A 337 34.53 4.57 -9.72
C GLN A 337 33.32 5.45 -9.37
N GLY A 338 33.04 5.63 -8.08
CA GLY A 338 31.97 6.47 -7.58
C GLY A 338 30.58 5.87 -7.70
N TRP A 339 30.41 4.54 -7.78
CA TRP A 339 29.09 3.91 -7.83
C TRP A 339 29.01 2.51 -7.20
N ALA A 340 27.79 2.10 -6.84
CA ALA A 340 27.46 0.74 -6.40
C ALA A 340 26.08 0.32 -6.92
N LEU A 341 25.89 -0.98 -7.15
CA LEU A 341 24.62 -1.62 -7.48
C LEU A 341 24.05 -2.28 -6.23
N MET A 342 22.86 -1.83 -5.83
CA MET A 342 22.06 -2.34 -4.75
C MET A 342 20.83 -3.09 -5.29
N SER A 343 20.26 -3.97 -4.48
CA SER A 343 19.01 -4.65 -4.77
C SER A 343 18.03 -4.57 -3.62
N LEU A 344 16.74 -4.47 -3.93
CA LEU A 344 15.64 -4.54 -2.97
C LEU A 344 14.59 -5.54 -3.47
N GLY A 345 13.85 -6.18 -2.57
CA GLY A 345 12.73 -7.03 -2.98
C GLY A 345 11.70 -6.26 -3.82
N VAL A 346 10.94 -6.95 -4.66
CA VAL A 346 9.87 -6.35 -5.50
C VAL A 346 8.53 -6.92 -5.09
N GLU A 347 7.52 -6.06 -5.11
CA GLU A 347 6.13 -6.44 -4.85
C GLU A 347 5.49 -7.03 -6.11
N HIS A 348 4.53 -7.95 -5.95
CA HIS A 348 3.75 -8.57 -7.03
C HIS A 348 4.52 -9.43 -8.07
N HIS A 349 5.85 -9.48 -8.02
CA HIS A 349 6.68 -10.29 -8.94
C HIS A 349 7.85 -10.96 -8.23
N PRO A 350 8.20 -12.20 -8.60
CA PRO A 350 9.41 -12.84 -8.09
C PRO A 350 10.65 -12.09 -8.60
N GLY A 351 11.54 -11.70 -7.69
CA GLY A 351 12.82 -11.07 -8.04
C GLY A 351 13.18 -9.89 -7.15
N THR A 352 14.11 -9.08 -7.65
CA THR A 352 14.62 -7.88 -6.98
C THR A 352 14.69 -6.72 -7.95
N SER A 353 14.41 -5.52 -7.45
CA SER A 353 14.64 -4.26 -8.14
C SER A 353 16.11 -3.90 -7.99
N LEU A 354 16.66 -3.26 -9.00
CA LEU A 354 18.06 -2.83 -9.03
C LEU A 354 18.14 -1.31 -8.88
N TRP A 355 19.11 -0.89 -8.08
CA TRP A 355 19.29 0.49 -7.64
C TRP A 355 20.75 0.88 -7.72
N TRP A 356 21.09 1.88 -8.52
CA TRP A 356 22.44 2.43 -8.51
C TRP A 356 22.56 3.50 -7.42
N LEU A 357 23.58 3.38 -6.58
CA LEU A 357 24.15 4.51 -5.84
C LEU A 357 25.24 5.13 -6.71
N GLU A 358 25.31 6.44 -6.76
CA GLU A 358 26.36 7.15 -7.49
C GLU A 358 26.78 8.44 -6.78
N THR A 359 28.05 8.79 -6.94
CA THR A 359 28.62 9.98 -6.32
C THR A 359 28.10 11.25 -6.98
N LEU A 360 27.57 12.16 -6.17
CA LEU A 360 27.15 13.48 -6.60
C LEU A 360 28.35 14.38 -6.94
N PRO A 361 28.18 15.34 -7.87
CA PRO A 361 29.14 16.41 -8.03
C PRO A 361 29.37 17.17 -6.71
N PRO A 362 30.57 17.71 -6.43
CA PRO A 362 30.90 18.32 -5.13
C PRO A 362 29.98 19.46 -4.66
N ASN A 363 29.29 20.14 -5.59
CA ASN A 363 28.41 21.27 -5.30
C ASN A 363 26.92 20.92 -5.49
N ALA A 364 26.57 19.63 -5.56
CA ALA A 364 25.18 19.22 -5.60
C ALA A 364 24.47 19.61 -4.30
N TYR A 365 23.22 20.06 -4.40
CA TYR A 365 22.39 20.33 -3.24
C TYR A 365 22.01 19.02 -2.55
N THR A 366 22.16 18.92 -1.23
CA THR A 366 21.87 17.68 -0.47
C THR A 366 20.90 17.92 0.69
N GLY A 367 19.98 18.87 0.53
CA GLY A 367 18.86 19.03 1.46
C GLY A 367 17.69 18.14 1.05
N ALA A 368 16.75 17.96 1.98
CA ALA A 368 15.52 17.20 1.72
C ALA A 368 14.78 17.75 0.49
N ILE A 369 14.44 16.88 -0.46
CA ILE A 369 13.62 17.21 -1.64
C ILE A 369 12.54 16.16 -1.83
N SER A 370 11.30 16.61 -1.90
CA SER A 370 10.18 15.80 -2.38
C SER A 370 10.05 15.91 -3.90
N GLY A 371 10.80 15.09 -4.65
CA GLY A 371 10.83 15.14 -6.12
C GLY A 371 9.53 14.70 -6.80
N THR A 372 9.34 15.10 -8.06
CA THR A 372 8.14 14.77 -8.83
C THR A 372 8.07 13.32 -9.29
N ALA A 373 9.20 12.62 -9.40
CA ALA A 373 9.22 11.17 -9.63
C ALA A 373 9.75 10.50 -8.37
N ALA A 374 8.92 9.68 -7.72
CA ALA A 374 9.27 9.11 -6.43
C ALA A 374 8.98 7.59 -6.38
N PRO A 375 9.92 6.80 -5.85
CA PRO A 375 9.71 5.39 -5.62
C PRO A 375 8.89 5.15 -4.36
N TYR A 376 8.17 4.04 -4.35
CA TYR A 376 7.34 3.60 -3.25
C TYR A 376 7.67 2.17 -2.89
N CYS A 377 7.77 1.92 -1.59
CA CYS A 377 7.89 0.58 -1.04
C CYS A 377 6.65 0.27 -0.19
N VAL A 378 6.34 -1.02 -0.05
CA VAL A 378 5.15 -1.47 0.67
C VAL A 378 5.49 -2.31 1.91
N LEU A 379 4.65 -2.19 2.92
CA LEU A 379 4.51 -3.10 4.06
C LEU A 379 3.02 -3.34 4.30
N HIS A 380 2.57 -4.59 4.27
CA HIS A 380 1.14 -4.90 4.44
C HIS A 380 0.72 -4.97 5.91
N ASP A 381 1.59 -5.49 6.78
CA ASP A 381 1.28 -5.63 8.20
C ASP A 381 1.36 -4.28 8.93
N LYS A 382 0.27 -3.90 9.58
CA LYS A 382 0.16 -2.59 10.24
C LYS A 382 1.14 -2.43 11.41
N TRP A 383 1.42 -3.50 12.14
CA TRP A 383 2.35 -3.45 13.27
C TRP A 383 3.77 -3.34 12.75
N VAL A 384 4.14 -4.09 11.73
CA VAL A 384 5.45 -3.97 11.06
C VAL A 384 5.63 -2.55 10.50
N PHE A 385 4.60 -1.98 9.87
CA PHE A 385 4.63 -0.61 9.35
C PHE A 385 4.84 0.44 10.45
N GLN A 386 4.07 0.37 11.54
CA GLN A 386 4.21 1.29 12.68
C GLN A 386 5.57 1.13 13.39
N ASN A 387 5.98 -0.12 13.59
CA ASN A 387 7.23 -0.43 14.26
C ASN A 387 8.44 0.00 13.44
N TYR A 388 8.36 -0.08 12.11
CA TYR A 388 9.39 0.45 11.22
C TYR A 388 9.45 1.99 11.25
N HIS A 389 8.31 2.67 11.26
CA HIS A 389 8.25 4.12 11.46
C HIS A 389 8.91 4.53 12.78
N GLN A 390 8.59 3.84 13.89
CA GLN A 390 9.21 4.08 15.19
C GLN A 390 10.70 3.76 15.18
N PHE A 391 11.14 2.68 14.54
CA PHE A 391 12.56 2.35 14.38
C PHE A 391 13.36 3.47 13.70
N LEU A 392 12.78 4.11 12.67
CA LEU A 392 13.40 5.25 12.01
C LEU A 392 13.53 6.46 12.96
N LEU A 393 12.48 6.77 13.72
CA LEU A 393 12.49 7.83 14.75
C LEU A 393 13.55 7.57 15.82
N ASP A 394 13.61 6.35 16.35
CA ASP A 394 14.55 5.95 17.41
C ASP A 394 16.02 5.99 16.96
N ASN A 395 16.25 6.03 15.64
CA ASN A 395 17.57 6.12 15.02
C ASN A 395 17.86 7.50 14.39
N ASP A 396 17.09 8.52 14.75
CA ASP A 396 17.24 9.90 14.25
C ASP A 396 17.18 10.04 12.71
N VAL A 397 16.48 9.12 12.03
CA VAL A 397 16.25 9.24 10.59
C VAL A 397 15.11 10.25 10.36
N PRO A 398 15.30 11.29 9.52
CA PRO A 398 14.25 12.28 9.24
C PRO A 398 13.05 11.60 8.59
N VAL A 399 11.93 11.49 9.31
CA VAL A 399 10.71 10.79 8.90
C VAL A 399 9.48 11.67 9.15
N SER A 400 8.51 11.60 8.24
CA SER A 400 7.23 12.29 8.37
C SER A 400 6.32 11.62 9.38
N ASP A 401 5.28 12.31 9.83
CA ASP A 401 4.16 11.64 10.49
C ASP A 401 3.52 10.59 9.57
N ILE A 402 2.88 9.59 10.18
CA ILE A 402 2.03 8.65 9.46
C ILE A 402 0.75 9.36 9.03
N SER A 403 0.46 9.31 7.74
CA SER A 403 -0.79 9.80 7.14
C SER A 403 -1.68 8.64 6.70
N GLY A 404 -3.00 8.84 6.73
CA GLY A 404 -3.97 7.80 6.38
C GLY A 404 -4.48 7.01 7.58
N ASN A 405 -5.00 5.81 7.32
CA ASN A 405 -5.61 4.92 8.33
C ASN A 405 -4.83 3.61 8.40
N LEU A 406 -4.24 3.30 9.55
CA LEU A 406 -3.47 2.07 9.78
C LEU A 406 -4.27 0.77 9.59
N ASN A 407 -5.59 0.84 9.64
CA ASN A 407 -6.48 -0.28 9.36
C ASN A 407 -6.85 -0.41 7.87
N GLY A 408 -6.49 0.56 7.03
CA GLY A 408 -6.62 0.53 5.57
C GLY A 408 -5.34 1.07 4.93
N PHE A 409 -5.46 2.03 4.02
CA PHE A 409 -4.31 2.70 3.43
C PHE A 409 -3.63 3.69 4.40
N ALA A 410 -2.33 3.48 4.66
CA ALA A 410 -1.49 4.40 5.42
C ALA A 410 -0.14 4.61 4.72
N ARG A 411 0.50 5.74 4.95
CA ARG A 411 1.81 6.06 4.37
C ARG A 411 2.62 7.03 5.23
N PHE A 412 3.93 6.92 5.13
CA PHE A 412 4.88 7.93 5.59
C PHE A 412 6.04 8.02 4.59
N HIS A 413 6.91 9.01 4.75
CA HIS A 413 8.15 9.08 4.00
C HIS A 413 9.31 9.44 4.94
N PHE A 414 10.53 9.12 4.51
CA PHE A 414 11.75 9.51 5.20
C PHE A 414 12.82 9.95 4.20
N PHE A 415 13.88 10.56 4.70
CA PHE A 415 15.00 11.03 3.89
C PHE A 415 16.28 10.30 4.27
N ASP A 416 17.10 9.99 3.27
CA ASP A 416 18.48 9.60 3.49
C ASP A 416 19.35 10.81 3.94
N PRO A 417 20.62 10.60 4.30
CA PRO A 417 21.52 11.68 4.71
C PRO A 417 21.80 12.74 3.64
N ASP A 418 21.46 12.46 2.38
CA ASP A 418 21.68 13.33 1.22
C ASP A 418 20.38 13.99 0.73
N GLY A 419 19.27 13.80 1.45
CA GLY A 419 17.98 14.44 1.18
C GLY A 419 17.09 13.70 0.17
N ASN A 420 17.39 12.44 -0.13
CA ASN A 420 16.60 11.58 -1.01
C ASN A 420 15.37 11.02 -0.28
N ARG A 421 14.17 11.36 -0.76
CA ARG A 421 12.90 10.91 -0.17
C ARG A 421 12.53 9.48 -0.57
N PHE A 422 12.35 8.61 0.41
CA PHE A 422 11.73 7.28 0.25
C PHE A 422 10.31 7.27 0.80
N ASN A 423 9.37 6.69 0.05
CA ASN A 423 7.97 6.60 0.48
C ASN A 423 7.63 5.16 0.85
N ILE A 424 6.96 5.00 1.99
CA ILE A 424 6.45 3.73 2.49
C ILE A 424 4.94 3.79 2.51
N GLN A 425 4.29 2.81 1.89
CA GLN A 425 2.85 2.62 1.90
C GLN A 425 2.50 1.31 2.61
N LYS A 426 1.28 1.30 3.14
CA LYS A 426 0.64 0.12 3.71
C LYS A 426 -0.78 0.06 3.17
N TYR A 427 -1.11 -1.08 2.58
CA TYR A 427 -2.44 -1.44 2.11
C TYR A 427 -2.65 -2.93 2.30
#